data_AF-A0A958YDP1-F1
#
_entry.id   AF-A0A958YDP1-F1
#
_cell.length_a   1.000
_cell.length_b   1.000
_cell.length_c   1.000
_cell.angle_alpha   90.00
_cell.angle_beta   90.00
_cell.angle_gamma   90.00
#
_symmetry.space_group_name_H-M   'P 1'
#
loop_
_entity.id
_entity.type
_entity.pdbx_description
1 polymer ?
#
loop_
_entity_poly.entity_id
_entity_poly.type
_entity_poly.pdbx_seq_one_letter_code
_entity_poly.pdbx_strand_id
1 'polypeptide(L)'
;IQVMVEGHTDSRSINTEKVSDNWDLSVLRATSVVRKLQDDFNVAPEKMIAAGRSYYNPIASNDTKEDRAKNRRTNIVILPNIDKFFALMASEDKQMVQM
;
A
#
# COMPACT_ATOMS: atom_id res chain seq x y z
N ILE A 1 -6.08 6.32 12.54
CA ILE A 1 -5.54 6.51 11.18
C ILE A 1 -4.54 5.40 10.99
N GLN A 2 -4.71 4.59 9.96
CA GLN A 2 -3.75 3.57 9.58
C GLN A 2 -3.04 4.03 8.31
N VAL A 3 -1.86 3.51 8.08
CA VAL A 3 -1.02 3.81 6.92
C VAL A 3 -0.67 2.50 6.25
N MET A 4 -1.04 2.35 4.98
CA MET A 4 -0.68 1.18 4.19
C MET A 4 0.42 1.55 3.20
N VAL A 5 1.51 0.80 3.23
CA VAL A 5 2.62 0.93 2.30
C VAL A 5 2.51 -0.20 1.29
N GLU A 6 2.27 0.14 0.03
CA GLU A 6 2.03 -0.82 -1.05
C GLU A 6 3.21 -0.86 -2.02
N GLY A 7 3.83 -2.02 -2.18
CA GLY A 7 4.86 -2.23 -3.19
C GLY A 7 4.26 -2.68 -4.53
N HIS A 8 4.86 -2.19 -5.61
CA HIS A 8 4.54 -2.58 -6.99
C HIS A 8 5.80 -2.92 -7.77
N THR A 9 5.69 -3.81 -8.74
CA THR A 9 6.77 -4.17 -9.67
C THR A 9 6.39 -3.85 -11.12
N ASP A 10 7.36 -3.97 -12.01
CA ASP A 10 7.07 -4.12 -13.44
C ASP A 10 6.76 -5.59 -13.78
N SER A 11 6.44 -5.88 -15.05
CA SER A 11 6.07 -7.22 -15.52
C SER A 11 7.24 -8.19 -15.70
N ARG A 12 8.48 -7.80 -15.43
CA ARG A 12 9.60 -8.74 -15.54
C ARG A 12 9.54 -9.70 -14.37
N SER A 13 9.51 -10.99 -14.70
CA SER A 13 9.58 -12.06 -13.72
C SER A 13 10.87 -11.97 -12.93
N ILE A 14 10.77 -12.12 -11.62
CA ILE A 14 11.92 -12.35 -10.73
C ILE A 14 11.79 -13.74 -10.12
N ASN A 15 12.91 -14.44 -9.99
CA ASN A 15 13.00 -15.68 -9.24
C ASN A 15 14.44 -15.83 -8.75
N THR A 16 14.62 -15.77 -7.44
CA THR A 16 15.90 -15.91 -6.75
C THR A 16 15.71 -16.79 -5.53
N GLU A 17 16.79 -17.25 -4.91
CA GLU A 17 16.73 -18.08 -3.69
C GLU A 17 15.88 -17.45 -2.55
N LYS A 18 15.80 -16.11 -2.48
CA LYS A 18 15.10 -15.39 -1.41
C LYS A 18 13.79 -14.72 -1.84
N VAL A 19 13.51 -14.70 -3.14
CA VAL A 19 12.36 -13.98 -3.73
C VAL A 19 11.82 -14.85 -4.84
N SER A 20 10.68 -15.50 -4.58
CA SER A 20 10.11 -16.50 -5.48
C SER A 20 9.52 -15.87 -6.73
N ASP A 21 8.85 -14.73 -6.55
CA ASP A 21 8.15 -14.02 -7.62
C ASP A 21 7.99 -12.51 -7.34
N ASN A 22 7.21 -11.85 -8.19
CA ASN A 22 6.90 -10.44 -8.06
C ASN A 22 5.97 -10.12 -6.87
N TRP A 23 5.19 -11.08 -6.35
CA TRP A 23 4.45 -10.90 -5.10
C TRP A 23 5.42 -10.72 -3.95
N ASP A 24 6.36 -11.66 -3.78
CA ASP A 24 7.40 -11.58 -2.75
C ASP A 24 8.19 -10.28 -2.85
N LEU A 25 8.67 -9.94 -4.06
CA LEU A 25 9.43 -8.71 -4.29
C LEU A 25 8.65 -7.46 -3.88
N SER A 26 7.37 -7.41 -4.24
CA SER A 26 6.52 -6.24 -3.95
C SER A 26 6.31 -6.05 -2.45
N VAL A 27 6.05 -7.14 -1.70
CA VAL A 27 5.88 -7.08 -0.24
C VAL A 27 7.20 -6.69 0.44
N LEU A 28 8.33 -7.29 0.06
CA LEU A 28 9.63 -6.97 0.64
C LEU A 28 10.03 -5.50 0.46
N ARG A 29 9.73 -4.92 -0.71
CA ARG A 29 9.94 -3.48 -0.95
C ARG A 29 9.10 -2.62 -0.01
N ALA A 30 7.83 -2.97 0.19
CA ALA A 30 6.96 -2.26 1.14
C ALA A 30 7.48 -2.38 2.58
N THR A 31 7.88 -3.58 3.02
CA THR A 31 8.45 -3.81 4.34
C THR A 31 9.73 -2.99 4.57
N SER A 32 10.59 -2.84 3.56
CA SER A 32 11.79 -2.00 3.66
C SER A 32 11.44 -0.54 3.96
N VAL A 33 10.36 -0.01 3.37
CA VAL A 33 9.90 1.35 3.66
C VAL A 33 9.27 1.45 5.04
N VAL A 34 8.45 0.47 5.45
CA VAL A 34 7.88 0.41 6.80
C VAL A 34 8.97 0.41 7.87
N ARG A 35 10.03 -0.39 7.70
CA ARG A 35 11.18 -0.39 8.63
C ARG A 35 11.84 0.98 8.70
N LYS A 36 12.05 1.64 7.56
CA LYS A 36 12.58 3.01 7.53
C LYS A 36 11.70 4.00 8.29
N LEU A 37 10.38 3.93 8.10
CA LEU A 37 9.41 4.77 8.81
C LEU A 37 9.42 4.51 10.33
N GLN A 38 9.56 3.25 10.73
CA GLN A 38 9.68 2.87 12.13
C GLN A 38 11.00 3.36 12.74
N ASP A 39 12.12 2.99 12.15
CA ASP A 39 13.45 3.11 12.76
C ASP A 39 14.00 4.54 12.70
N ASP A 40 13.76 5.26 11.60
CA ASP A 40 14.29 6.62 11.41
C ASP A 40 13.30 7.73 11.76
N PHE A 41 12.00 7.46 11.62
CA PHE A 41 10.94 8.47 11.79
C PHE A 41 10.01 8.18 12.96
N ASN A 42 10.27 7.10 13.71
CA ASN A 42 9.53 6.73 14.92
C ASN A 42 8.00 6.60 14.70
N VAL A 43 7.60 6.17 13.50
CA VAL A 43 6.20 5.89 13.19
C VAL A 43 5.79 4.62 13.91
N ALA A 44 4.69 4.69 14.66
CA ALA A 44 4.21 3.59 15.49
C ALA A 44 3.87 2.35 14.62
N PRO A 45 4.51 1.19 14.84
CA PRO A 45 4.35 0.01 13.98
C PRO A 45 2.90 -0.49 13.87
N GLU A 46 2.12 -0.39 14.95
CA GLU A 46 0.72 -0.81 14.99
C GLU A 46 -0.22 0.02 14.08
N LYS A 47 0.27 1.15 13.55
CA LYS A 47 -0.45 1.97 12.59
C LYS A 47 -0.09 1.66 11.14
N MET A 48 0.89 0.79 10.89
CA MET A 48 1.42 0.55 9.55
C MET A 48 1.07 -0.85 9.04
N ILE A 49 0.77 -0.93 7.74
CA ILE A 49 0.52 -2.18 7.01
C ILE A 49 1.51 -2.22 5.84
N ALA A 50 2.27 -3.30 5.69
CA ALA A 50 3.04 -3.55 4.48
C ALA A 50 2.24 -4.48 3.55
N ALA A 51 2.04 -4.06 2.30
CA ALA A 51 1.29 -4.82 1.31
C ALA A 51 2.05 -4.87 -0.03
N GLY A 52 1.80 -5.91 -0.81
CA GLY A 52 2.34 -6.08 -2.15
C GLY A 52 1.21 -6.18 -3.17
N ARG A 53 1.43 -5.67 -4.39
CA ARG A 53 0.49 -5.78 -5.52
C ARG A 53 1.09 -6.43 -6.76
N SER A 54 2.32 -6.95 -6.66
CA SER A 54 3.05 -7.53 -7.79
C SER A 54 3.06 -6.57 -8.99
N TYR A 55 2.94 -7.08 -10.22
CA TYR A 55 2.88 -6.31 -11.46
C TYR A 55 1.46 -6.05 -11.97
N TYR A 56 0.43 -6.55 -11.29
CA TYR A 56 -0.97 -6.55 -11.76
C TYR A 56 -1.67 -5.19 -11.69
N ASN A 57 -1.03 -4.17 -11.12
CA ASN A 57 -1.56 -2.80 -11.08
C ASN A 57 -0.53 -1.79 -11.62
N PRO A 58 -0.26 -1.82 -12.95
CA PRO A 58 0.65 -0.89 -13.60
C PRO A 58 0.02 0.50 -13.76
N ILE A 59 0.83 1.54 -13.71
CA ILE A 59 0.43 2.93 -13.99
C ILE A 59 0.93 3.43 -15.34
N ALA A 60 1.78 2.64 -16.00
CA ALA A 60 2.29 2.88 -17.34
C ALA A 60 2.48 1.54 -18.06
N SER A 61 2.70 1.55 -19.38
CA SER A 61 3.01 0.33 -20.14
C SER A 61 4.26 -0.39 -19.57
N ASN A 62 4.40 -1.68 -19.82
CA ASN A 62 5.63 -2.42 -19.50
C ASN A 62 6.57 -2.60 -20.70
N ASP A 63 6.30 -1.93 -21.82
CA ASP A 63 7.05 -2.12 -23.07
C ASP A 63 8.42 -1.43 -23.03
N THR A 64 8.48 -0.20 -22.51
CA THR A 64 9.71 0.61 -22.45
C THR A 64 10.44 0.46 -21.11
N LYS A 65 11.74 0.77 -21.08
CA LYS A 65 12.50 0.73 -19.82
C LYS A 65 12.02 1.82 -18.86
N GLU A 66 11.66 2.96 -19.43
CA GLU A 66 11.18 4.16 -18.77
C GLU A 66 9.83 3.91 -18.09
N ASP A 67 8.87 3.30 -18.79
CA ASP A 67 7.56 3.02 -18.21
C ASP A 67 7.59 1.89 -17.18
N ARG A 68 8.41 0.85 -17.39
CA ARG A 68 8.68 -0.14 -16.34
C ARG A 68 9.25 0.49 -15.08
N ALA A 69 10.10 1.51 -15.21
CA ALA A 69 10.63 2.22 -14.04
C ALA A 69 9.53 2.93 -13.23
N LYS A 70 8.52 3.50 -13.90
CA LYS A 70 7.34 4.08 -13.24
C LYS A 70 6.53 3.02 -12.48
N ASN A 71 6.43 1.81 -13.03
CA ASN A 71 5.69 0.72 -12.40
C ASN A 71 6.38 0.17 -11.13
N ARG A 72 7.73 0.19 -11.07
CA ARG A 72 8.53 -0.19 -9.88
C ARG A 72 8.48 0.89 -8.79
N ARG A 73 7.36 1.01 -8.09
CA ARG A 73 7.09 2.06 -7.09
C ARG A 73 6.62 1.50 -5.74
N THR A 74 6.60 2.36 -4.74
CA THR A 74 5.95 2.10 -3.46
C THR A 74 5.01 3.26 -3.14
N ASN A 75 3.76 2.98 -2.81
CA ASN A 75 2.76 3.97 -2.44
C ASN A 75 2.57 3.97 -0.92
N ILE A 76 2.29 5.14 -0.34
CA ILE A 76 1.87 5.28 1.06
C ILE A 76 0.44 5.80 1.06
N VAL A 77 -0.49 4.97 1.51
CA VAL A 77 -1.94 5.22 1.51
C VAL A 77 -2.39 5.48 2.93
N ILE A 78 -3.02 6.63 3.17
CA ILE A 78 -3.63 6.94 4.46
C ILE A 78 -5.02 6.33 4.49
N LEU A 79 -5.22 5.36 5.39
CA LEU A 79 -6.48 4.69 5.58
C LEU A 79 -7.32 5.42 6.65
N PRO A 80 -8.55 5.86 6.32
CA PRO A 80 -9.45 6.45 7.29
C PRO A 80 -9.88 5.39 8.32
N ASN A 81 -10.26 5.84 9.51
CA ASN A 81 -10.87 4.94 10.49
C ASN A 81 -12.31 4.63 10.02
N ILE A 82 -12.51 3.41 9.53
CA ILE A 82 -13.79 2.95 8.97
C ILE A 82 -14.89 2.92 10.05
N ASP A 83 -14.58 2.54 11.29
CA ASP A 83 -15.56 2.53 12.39
C ASP A 83 -16.06 3.94 12.70
N LYS A 84 -15.15 4.92 12.74
CA LYS A 84 -15.53 6.33 12.89
C LYS A 84 -16.37 6.80 11.71
N PHE A 85 -15.99 6.43 10.48
CA PHE A 85 -16.75 6.79 9.29
C PHE A 85 -18.19 6.27 9.36
N PHE A 86 -18.40 4.99 9.71
CA PHE A 86 -19.74 4.44 9.87
C PHE A 86 -20.52 5.06 11.04
N ALA A 87 -19.84 5.35 12.15
CA ALA A 87 -20.48 6.04 13.28
C ALA A 87 -20.98 7.45 12.89
N LEU A 88 -20.21 8.18 12.08
CA LEU A 88 -20.63 9.47 11.51
C LEU A 88 -21.86 9.33 10.62
N MET A 89 -21.83 8.42 9.65
CA MET A 89 -22.98 8.17 8.75
C MET A 89 -24.26 7.78 9.53
N ALA A 90 -24.15 6.88 10.50
CA ALA A 90 -25.29 6.44 11.31
C ALA A 90 -25.84 7.55 12.22
N SER A 91 -25.03 8.55 12.56
CA SER A 91 -25.48 9.71 13.35
C SER A 91 -26.27 10.72 12.51
N GLU A 92 -25.89 10.89 11.23
CA GLU A 92 -26.61 11.75 10.27
C GLU A 92 -28.00 11.18 9.94
N ASP A 93 -28.11 9.86 9.75
CA ASP A 93 -29.39 9.19 9.51
C ASP A 93 -30.38 9.39 10.66
N LYS A 94 -29.91 9.40 11.91
CA LYS A 94 -30.78 9.64 13.08
C LYS A 94 -31.27 11.08 13.18
N GLN A 95 -30.50 12.05 12.68
CA GLN A 95 -30.87 13.46 12.68
C GLN A 95 -31.94 13.77 11.62
N MET A 96 -31.89 13.10 10.47
CA MET A 96 -32.88 13.24 9.39
C MET A 96 -34.26 12.66 9.74
N VAL A 97 -34.32 11.66 10.62
CA VAL A 97 -35.59 11.03 11.07
C VAL A 97 -36.25 11.81 12.22
N GLN A 98 -35.52 12.72 12.86
CA GLN A 98 -36.01 13.54 13.99
C GLN A 98 -36.49 14.94 13.57
N MET A 99 -36.43 15.28 12.27
CA MET A 99 -37.00 16.49 11.68
C MET A 99 -38.35 16.20 11.01
#